data_AF-S9VB88-F1
#
_entry.id   AF-S9VB88-F1
#
_cell.length_a   1.000
_cell.length_b   1.000
_cell.length_c   1.000
_cell.angle_alpha   90.00
_cell.angle_beta   90.00
_cell.angle_gamma   90.00
#
_symmetry.space_group_name_H-M   'P 1'
#
loop_
_entity.id
_entity.type
_entity.pdbx_description
1 polymer ?
#
loop_
_entity_poly.entity_id
_entity_poly.type
_entity_poly.pdbx_seq_one_letter_code
_entity_poly.pdbx_strand_id
1 'polypeptide(L)'
;MQGSWAVLKKNCVNFFPGMLLFAKESQQAFATWQKIYNRGYTHGPQEFHEQSETYSPDFWKRGHSQDKNMWVDKNLSEEVSQKEIAQLMRIKVDVWRMSHVAAATVVFGGYALPFALFWLANDTWTPSVLNATKEEKKAWLEAQDLYRYRSTPSYITDTKWYFDFHAYPFTPVQERAWDDLFEKNDVRRDPNVIRPAAEMYDGFIKFETIKRKSLRHLSRCMNIPTFPMLTRMCNSTRVRDYWNLAWNEDYMVITQKLHEKMSDEELADYAWRRFLAPTDKELTRDQIMERVQDYHTFLGPKFVEEGKAPNLIILTNYVLGYYNDPAFLTEDIASLDGNDYEYMQHLGKDAFLRRLEFENGPLRDQVEAHTQKLIAERAAAQESAQPKVEA
;
A
#
# COMPACT_ATOMS: atom_id res chain seq x y z
N MET A 1 19.27 -3.99 -8.79
CA MET A 1 19.94 -5.30 -8.65
C MET A 1 18.98 -6.39 -8.14
N GLN A 2 17.95 -6.80 -8.89
CA GLN A 2 17.06 -7.90 -8.49
C GLN A 2 17.27 -9.09 -9.42
N GLY A 3 17.79 -10.21 -8.88
CA GLY A 3 18.20 -11.39 -9.64
C GLY A 3 19.71 -11.59 -9.67
N SER A 4 20.35 -11.72 -8.50
CA SER A 4 21.80 -11.96 -8.43
C SER A 4 22.10 -13.39 -7.96
N TRP A 5 23.22 -13.94 -8.46
CA TRP A 5 23.77 -15.21 -7.98
C TRP A 5 23.97 -15.22 -6.46
N ALA A 6 24.24 -14.06 -5.86
CA ALA A 6 24.39 -13.90 -4.42
C ALA A 6 23.09 -14.16 -3.66
N VAL A 7 21.96 -13.61 -4.13
CA VAL A 7 20.63 -13.84 -3.53
C VAL A 7 20.24 -15.32 -3.64
N LEU A 8 20.46 -15.93 -4.82
CA LEU A 8 20.22 -17.36 -5.01
C LEU A 8 21.05 -18.20 -4.03
N LYS A 9 22.35 -17.94 -3.92
CA LYS A 9 23.24 -18.66 -3.00
C LYS A 9 22.77 -18.53 -1.54
N LYS A 10 22.42 -17.32 -1.10
CA LYS A 10 21.87 -17.06 0.24
C LYS A 10 20.60 -17.87 0.48
N ASN A 11 19.62 -17.73 -0.40
CA ASN A 11 18.32 -18.39 -0.25
C ASN A 11 18.43 -19.92 -0.32
N CYS A 12 19.35 -20.48 -1.11
CA CYS A 12 19.63 -21.91 -1.12
C CYS A 12 20.23 -22.41 0.21
N VAL A 13 21.16 -21.66 0.81
CA VAL A 13 21.75 -21.99 2.11
C VAL A 13 20.70 -21.93 3.23
N ASN A 14 19.86 -20.89 3.21
CA ASN A 14 18.84 -20.66 4.22
C ASN A 14 17.54 -21.45 3.98
N PHE A 15 17.43 -22.22 2.89
CA PHE A 15 16.19 -22.87 2.51
C PHE A 15 15.65 -23.82 3.58
N PHE A 16 16.42 -24.83 4.01
CA PHE A 16 15.95 -25.80 4.99
C PHE A 16 15.69 -25.19 6.38
N PRO A 17 16.61 -24.38 6.96
CA PRO A 17 16.33 -23.68 8.22
C PRO A 17 15.12 -22.76 8.13
N GLY A 18 14.97 -22.02 7.03
CA GLY A 18 13.84 -21.14 6.80
C GLY A 18 12.53 -21.89 6.64
N MET A 19 12.51 -23.05 5.97
CA MET A 19 11.32 -23.90 5.85
C MET A 19 10.86 -24.45 7.21
N LEU A 20 11.79 -24.84 8.08
CA LEU A 20 11.47 -25.27 9.44
C LEU A 20 10.87 -24.11 10.26
N LEU A 21 11.47 -22.93 10.17
CA LEU A 21 10.95 -21.73 10.83
C LEU A 21 9.55 -21.37 10.31
N PHE A 22 9.36 -21.39 8.99
CA PHE A 22 8.07 -21.13 8.35
C PHE A 22 6.99 -22.11 8.81
N ALA A 23 7.28 -23.41 8.89
CA ALA A 23 6.33 -24.41 9.36
C ALA A 23 5.88 -24.13 10.81
N LYS A 24 6.83 -23.82 11.70
CA LYS A 24 6.56 -23.48 13.10
C LYS A 24 5.73 -22.20 13.23
N GLU A 25 6.14 -21.14 12.54
CA GLU A 25 5.45 -19.85 12.61
C GLU A 25 4.07 -19.88 11.93
N SER A 26 3.91 -20.69 10.88
CA SER A 26 2.62 -20.89 10.22
C SER A 26 1.61 -21.58 11.12
N GLN A 27 2.04 -22.55 11.92
CA GLN A 27 1.17 -23.19 12.90
C GLN A 27 0.68 -22.19 13.96
N GLN A 28 1.58 -21.34 14.47
CA GLN A 28 1.24 -20.30 15.44
C GLN A 28 0.29 -19.26 14.85
N ALA A 29 0.60 -18.76 13.66
CA ALA A 29 -0.24 -17.80 12.94
C ALA A 29 -1.64 -18.38 12.63
N PHE A 30 -1.74 -19.66 12.29
CA PHE A 30 -3.03 -20.31 12.07
C PHE A 30 -3.87 -20.37 13.35
N ALA A 31 -3.27 -20.69 14.49
CA ALA A 31 -3.95 -20.65 15.78
C ALA A 31 -4.45 -19.23 16.12
N THR A 32 -3.63 -18.21 15.89
CA THR A 32 -4.04 -16.80 16.04
C THR A 32 -5.20 -16.44 15.11
N TRP A 33 -5.12 -16.81 13.82
CA TRP A 33 -6.20 -16.59 12.87
C TRP A 33 -7.50 -17.25 13.32
N GLN A 34 -7.43 -18.48 13.84
CA GLN A 34 -8.58 -19.22 14.32
C GLN A 34 -9.24 -18.53 15.52
N LYS A 35 -8.46 -18.00 16.48
CA LYS A 35 -8.99 -17.18 17.59
C LYS A 35 -9.76 -15.97 17.06
N ILE A 36 -9.11 -15.16 16.21
CA ILE A 36 -9.72 -13.95 15.60
C ILE A 36 -11.00 -14.33 14.83
N TYR A 37 -10.97 -15.41 14.06
CA TYR A 37 -12.10 -15.87 13.28
C TYR A 37 -13.29 -16.29 14.16
N ASN A 38 -13.03 -17.11 15.18
CA ASN A 38 -14.07 -17.56 16.12
C ASN A 38 -14.66 -16.39 16.91
N ARG A 39 -13.82 -15.44 17.31
CA ARG A 39 -14.26 -14.22 18.00
C ARG A 39 -15.14 -13.37 17.09
N GLY A 40 -14.74 -13.17 15.84
CA GLY A 40 -15.60 -12.50 14.85
C GLY A 40 -16.93 -13.21 14.63
N TYR A 41 -16.93 -14.55 14.63
CA TYR A 41 -18.16 -15.35 14.53
C TYR A 41 -18.99 -15.39 15.82
N THR A 42 -18.57 -14.79 16.92
CA THR A 42 -19.32 -14.81 18.20
C THR A 42 -19.68 -13.42 18.70
N HIS A 43 -18.81 -12.45 18.43
CA HIS A 43 -18.90 -11.08 18.91
C HIS A 43 -18.96 -10.04 17.78
N GLY A 44 -18.72 -10.45 16.54
CA GLY A 44 -18.73 -9.55 15.38
C GLY A 44 -20.13 -9.05 15.02
N PRO A 45 -20.21 -8.02 14.18
CA PRO A 45 -21.49 -7.55 13.64
C PRO A 45 -22.13 -8.63 12.76
N GLN A 46 -23.47 -8.60 12.62
CA GLN A 46 -24.24 -9.60 11.86
C GLN A 46 -23.68 -9.79 10.44
N GLU A 47 -23.22 -8.72 9.80
CA GLU A 47 -22.61 -8.75 8.47
C GLU A 47 -21.35 -9.63 8.41
N PHE A 48 -20.57 -9.72 9.50
CA PHE A 48 -19.41 -10.60 9.60
C PHE A 48 -19.84 -12.08 9.54
N HIS A 49 -20.91 -12.44 10.25
CA HIS A 49 -21.47 -13.79 10.23
C HIS A 49 -22.06 -14.14 8.86
N GLU A 50 -22.84 -13.22 8.27
CA GLU A 50 -23.45 -13.41 6.95
C GLU A 50 -22.43 -13.53 5.81
N GLN A 51 -21.19 -13.06 6.02
CA GLN A 51 -20.08 -13.24 5.08
C GLN A 51 -19.36 -14.58 5.22
N SER A 52 -19.48 -15.26 6.37
CA SER A 52 -18.76 -16.50 6.70
C SER A 52 -19.33 -17.72 5.97
N GLU A 53 -20.59 -17.67 5.55
CA GLU A 53 -21.27 -18.73 4.81
C GLU A 53 -21.99 -18.11 3.62
N THR A 54 -21.53 -18.39 2.39
CA THR A 54 -22.41 -18.57 1.22
C THR A 54 -21.57 -18.88 -0.03
N TYR A 55 -21.56 -20.16 -0.44
CA TYR A 55 -21.57 -20.51 -1.87
C TYR A 55 -22.99 -20.26 -2.42
N SER A 56 -23.54 -19.07 -2.20
CA SER A 56 -24.81 -18.64 -2.76
C SER A 56 -24.55 -17.52 -3.79
N PRO A 57 -25.58 -17.12 -4.55
CA PRO A 57 -25.51 -15.95 -5.42
C PRO A 57 -25.08 -14.66 -4.71
N ASP A 58 -24.92 -14.65 -3.39
CA ASP A 58 -24.49 -13.51 -2.57
C ASP A 58 -22.97 -13.42 -2.31
N PHE A 59 -22.12 -14.25 -2.94
CA PHE A 59 -20.66 -14.10 -2.87
C PHE A 59 -20.18 -12.65 -3.18
N TRP A 60 -20.98 -11.89 -3.94
CA TRP A 60 -20.76 -10.47 -4.25
C TRP A 60 -20.93 -9.53 -3.04
N LYS A 61 -21.62 -9.94 -1.96
CA LYS A 61 -21.76 -9.18 -0.69
C LYS A 61 -20.41 -8.90 -0.04
N ARG A 62 -19.45 -9.81 -0.22
CA ARG A 62 -18.06 -9.57 0.17
C ARG A 62 -17.46 -8.37 -0.55
N GLY A 63 -17.95 -7.92 -1.70
CA GLY A 63 -17.41 -6.78 -2.45
C GLY A 63 -18.22 -5.48 -2.36
N HIS A 64 -19.34 -5.47 -1.61
CA HIS A 64 -20.33 -4.39 -1.73
C HIS A 64 -20.10 -3.18 -0.81
N SER A 65 -19.38 -3.30 0.29
CA SER A 65 -19.15 -2.17 1.20
C SER A 65 -17.98 -2.45 2.15
N GLN A 66 -17.07 -1.49 2.30
CA GLN A 66 -16.03 -1.53 3.32
C GLN A 66 -16.63 -1.68 4.73
N ASP A 67 -17.61 -0.85 5.07
CA ASP A 67 -18.22 -0.75 6.40
C ASP A 67 -18.85 -2.07 6.88
N LYS A 68 -19.29 -2.92 5.94
CA LYS A 68 -19.88 -4.22 6.25
C LYS A 68 -18.83 -5.32 6.44
N ASN A 69 -17.67 -5.21 5.78
CA ASN A 69 -16.71 -6.30 5.63
C ASN A 69 -15.46 -6.13 6.51
N MET A 70 -15.35 -5.03 7.25
CA MET A 70 -14.21 -4.72 8.10
C MET A 70 -14.70 -4.31 9.47
N TRP A 71 -14.03 -4.79 10.51
CA TRP A 71 -14.47 -4.60 11.89
C TRP A 71 -13.25 -4.48 12.79
N VAL A 72 -13.19 -3.37 13.52
CA VAL A 72 -12.21 -3.13 14.57
C VAL A 72 -12.78 -3.65 15.87
N ASP A 73 -12.26 -4.79 16.32
CA ASP A 73 -12.64 -5.41 17.57
C ASP A 73 -11.87 -4.76 18.73
N LYS A 74 -12.59 -3.91 19.45
CA LYS A 74 -12.06 -3.13 20.58
C LYS A 74 -11.54 -3.99 21.74
N ASN A 75 -11.98 -5.25 21.81
CA ASN A 75 -11.67 -6.16 22.89
C ASN A 75 -10.79 -7.32 22.41
N LEU A 76 -10.26 -7.29 21.19
CA LEU A 76 -9.43 -8.37 20.65
C LEU A 76 -8.18 -8.65 21.49
N SER A 77 -7.67 -7.64 22.21
CA SER A 77 -6.49 -7.76 23.07
C SER A 77 -6.68 -8.73 24.24
N GLU A 78 -7.91 -9.12 24.55
CA GLU A 78 -8.22 -10.15 25.55
C GLU A 78 -7.83 -11.56 25.09
N GLU A 79 -7.78 -11.82 23.77
CA GLU A 79 -7.52 -13.15 23.21
C GLU A 79 -6.18 -13.27 22.48
N VAL A 80 -5.73 -12.16 21.90
CA VAL A 80 -4.57 -12.12 21.00
C VAL A 80 -3.75 -10.87 21.31
N SER A 81 -2.44 -11.06 21.42
CA SER A 81 -1.48 -9.96 21.58
C SER A 81 -1.17 -9.25 20.26
N GLN A 82 -0.73 -8.00 20.33
CA GLN A 82 -0.25 -7.26 19.15
C GLN A 82 0.85 -8.01 18.39
N LYS A 83 1.75 -8.71 19.09
CA LYS A 83 2.83 -9.50 18.48
C LYS A 83 2.31 -10.69 17.68
N GLU A 84 1.27 -11.36 18.16
CA GLU A 84 0.59 -12.43 17.43
C GLU A 84 -0.05 -11.89 16.13
N ILE A 85 -0.66 -10.69 16.16
CA ILE A 85 -1.20 -10.06 14.95
C ILE A 85 -0.08 -9.71 13.96
N ALA A 86 1.02 -9.12 14.43
CA ALA A 86 2.17 -8.80 13.60
C ALA A 86 2.74 -10.05 12.90
N GLN A 87 2.89 -11.15 13.64
CA GLN A 87 3.32 -12.44 13.09
C GLN A 87 2.31 -12.96 12.05
N LEU A 88 1.01 -12.91 12.34
CA LEU A 88 -0.04 -13.34 11.40
C LEU A 88 0.00 -12.54 10.10
N MET A 89 0.16 -11.22 10.16
CA MET A 89 0.25 -10.37 8.97
C MET A 89 1.44 -10.76 8.08
N ARG A 90 2.62 -10.97 8.68
CA ARG A 90 3.83 -11.43 7.97
C ARG A 90 3.61 -12.80 7.32
N ILE A 91 3.12 -13.76 8.11
CA ILE A 91 2.94 -15.14 7.64
C ILE A 91 1.88 -15.23 6.55
N LYS A 92 0.80 -14.44 6.57
CA LYS A 92 -0.18 -14.42 5.47
C LYS A 92 0.47 -14.07 4.13
N VAL A 93 1.42 -13.14 4.12
CA VAL A 93 2.18 -12.77 2.91
C VAL A 93 3.15 -13.90 2.52
N ASP A 94 3.86 -14.49 3.48
CA ASP A 94 4.82 -15.57 3.23
C ASP A 94 4.15 -16.86 2.73
N VAL A 95 2.98 -17.23 3.28
CA VAL A 95 2.17 -18.36 2.79
C VAL A 95 1.87 -18.21 1.32
N TRP A 96 1.50 -16.99 0.90
CA TRP A 96 1.25 -16.75 -0.49
C TRP A 96 2.51 -16.94 -1.36
N ARG A 97 3.66 -16.42 -0.90
CA ARG A 97 4.95 -16.51 -1.60
C ARG A 97 5.39 -17.96 -1.78
N MET A 98 5.20 -18.75 -0.74
CA MET A 98 5.45 -20.19 -0.72
C MET A 98 4.50 -20.96 -1.64
N SER A 99 3.21 -20.63 -1.61
CA SER A 99 2.18 -21.38 -2.35
C SER A 99 2.43 -21.40 -3.86
N HIS A 100 3.01 -20.33 -4.42
CA HIS A 100 3.21 -20.23 -5.87
C HIS A 100 4.20 -21.26 -6.40
N VAL A 101 5.31 -21.47 -5.67
CA VAL A 101 6.34 -22.44 -6.07
C VAL A 101 5.97 -23.84 -5.63
N ALA A 102 5.47 -24.00 -4.40
CA ALA A 102 5.06 -25.31 -3.90
C ALA A 102 3.96 -25.93 -4.79
N ALA A 103 2.96 -25.14 -5.21
CA ALA A 103 1.93 -25.63 -6.12
C ALA A 103 2.49 -25.99 -7.50
N ALA A 104 3.42 -25.19 -8.04
CA ALA A 104 4.06 -25.50 -9.32
C ALA A 104 4.86 -26.82 -9.26
N THR A 105 5.58 -27.08 -8.16
CA THR A 105 6.31 -28.34 -7.97
C THR A 105 5.39 -29.54 -7.85
N VAL A 106 4.24 -29.41 -7.19
CA VAL A 106 3.23 -30.49 -7.11
C VAL A 106 2.58 -30.76 -8.47
N VAL A 107 2.26 -29.72 -9.24
CA VAL A 107 1.54 -29.86 -10.51
C VAL A 107 2.45 -30.30 -11.66
N PHE A 108 3.66 -29.74 -11.76
CA PHE A 108 4.57 -29.99 -12.88
C PHE A 108 5.74 -30.93 -12.53
N GLY A 109 5.81 -31.41 -11.29
CA GLY A 109 6.86 -32.33 -10.83
C GLY A 109 8.27 -31.74 -10.97
N GLY A 110 9.24 -32.59 -11.34
CA GLY A 110 10.64 -32.19 -11.51
C GLY A 110 10.87 -31.09 -12.56
N TYR A 111 9.94 -30.90 -13.51
CA TYR A 111 10.03 -29.81 -14.50
C TYR A 111 9.82 -28.43 -13.88
N ALA A 112 9.34 -28.34 -12.64
CA ALA A 112 9.21 -27.08 -11.92
C ALA A 112 10.53 -26.56 -11.32
N LEU A 113 11.61 -27.37 -11.33
CA LEU A 113 12.88 -27.03 -10.69
C LEU A 113 13.48 -25.71 -11.19
N PRO A 114 13.48 -25.38 -12.51
CA PRO A 114 13.94 -24.08 -12.98
C PRO A 114 13.15 -22.91 -12.39
N PHE A 115 11.82 -23.04 -12.24
CA PHE A 115 10.98 -22.00 -11.61
C PHE A 115 11.32 -21.80 -10.14
N ALA A 116 11.64 -22.88 -9.40
CA ALA A 116 12.08 -22.79 -8.02
C ALA A 116 13.42 -22.03 -7.89
N LEU A 117 14.36 -22.25 -8.82
CA LEU A 117 15.63 -21.50 -8.86
C LEU A 117 15.41 -20.02 -9.15
N PHE A 118 14.55 -19.67 -10.13
CA PHE A 118 14.22 -18.27 -10.42
C PHE A 118 13.53 -17.58 -9.24
N TRP A 119 12.68 -18.30 -8.51
CA TRP A 119 12.05 -17.79 -7.30
C TRP A 119 13.06 -17.54 -6.18
N LEU A 120 13.94 -18.49 -5.89
CA LEU A 120 15.00 -18.32 -4.88
C LEU A 120 16.02 -17.24 -5.26
N ALA A 121 16.14 -16.88 -6.54
CA ALA A 121 17.02 -15.80 -6.99
C ALA A 121 16.45 -14.38 -6.74
N ASN A 122 15.24 -14.23 -6.19
CA ASN A 122 14.59 -12.93 -6.04
C ASN A 122 13.94 -12.71 -4.66
N ASP A 123 14.52 -11.82 -3.87
CA ASP A 123 14.04 -11.46 -2.53
C ASP A 123 12.67 -10.75 -2.50
N THR A 124 12.19 -10.26 -3.65
CA THR A 124 10.81 -9.76 -3.77
C THR A 124 9.80 -10.88 -3.52
N TRP A 125 10.10 -12.09 -4.02
CA TRP A 125 9.15 -13.21 -4.08
C TRP A 125 9.40 -14.29 -3.04
N THR A 126 10.57 -14.33 -2.40
CA THR A 126 10.86 -15.27 -1.31
C THR A 126 10.24 -14.83 0.02
N PRO A 127 9.87 -15.77 0.90
CA PRO A 127 9.29 -15.45 2.20
C PRO A 127 10.34 -14.86 3.14
N SER A 128 9.87 -14.10 4.12
CA SER A 128 10.73 -13.41 5.10
C SER A 128 11.65 -14.35 5.88
N VAL A 129 11.21 -15.60 6.10
CA VAL A 129 11.91 -16.65 6.85
C VAL A 129 13.24 -17.13 6.24
N LEU A 130 13.52 -16.82 4.97
CA LEU A 130 14.81 -17.16 4.33
C LEU A 130 15.93 -16.15 4.67
N ASN A 131 15.62 -15.13 5.47
CA ASN A 131 16.57 -14.11 5.91
C ASN A 131 16.89 -14.31 7.39
N ALA A 132 18.06 -14.88 7.68
CA ALA A 132 18.49 -15.26 9.00
C ALA A 132 19.12 -14.10 9.78
N THR A 133 19.95 -13.30 9.10
CA THR A 133 20.67 -12.18 9.73
C THR A 133 19.91 -10.86 9.66
N LYS A 134 20.33 -9.85 10.42
CA LYS A 134 19.70 -8.51 10.39
C LYS A 134 19.92 -7.83 9.03
N GLU A 135 21.10 -8.01 8.47
CA GLU A 135 21.51 -7.47 7.18
C GLU A 135 20.70 -8.10 6.03
N GLU A 136 20.48 -9.42 6.08
CA GLU A 136 19.63 -10.12 5.10
C GLU A 136 18.18 -9.64 5.19
N LYS A 137 17.66 -9.41 6.41
CA LYS A 137 16.31 -8.87 6.60
C LYS A 137 16.20 -7.44 6.08
N LYS A 138 17.20 -6.58 6.33
CA LYS A 138 17.26 -5.22 5.80
C LYS A 138 17.22 -5.24 4.27
N ALA A 139 18.09 -6.02 3.63
CA ALA A 139 18.12 -6.16 2.17
C ALA A 139 16.80 -6.71 1.60
N TRP A 140 16.16 -7.65 2.30
CA TRP A 140 14.84 -8.14 1.90
C TRP A 140 13.78 -7.05 1.98
N LEU A 141 13.73 -6.26 3.07
CA LEU A 141 12.81 -5.13 3.23
C LEU A 141 13.05 -4.04 2.17
N GLU A 142 14.29 -3.72 1.84
CA GLU A 142 14.63 -2.79 0.75
C GLU A 142 14.15 -3.32 -0.61
N ALA A 143 14.30 -4.62 -0.89
CA ALA A 143 13.78 -5.23 -2.11
C ALA A 143 12.24 -5.15 -2.18
N GLN A 144 11.56 -5.29 -1.03
CA GLN A 144 10.13 -5.08 -0.93
C GLN A 144 9.77 -3.63 -1.20
N ASP A 145 10.45 -2.67 -0.58
CA ASP A 145 10.21 -1.23 -0.75
C ASP A 145 10.41 -0.79 -2.21
N LEU A 146 11.43 -1.32 -2.89
CA LEU A 146 11.63 -1.10 -4.33
C LEU A 146 10.43 -1.54 -5.17
N TYR A 147 9.81 -2.67 -4.81
CA TYR A 147 8.58 -3.13 -5.48
C TYR A 147 7.38 -2.21 -5.20
N ARG A 148 7.32 -1.62 -3.99
CA ARG A 148 6.30 -0.60 -3.63
C ARG A 148 6.48 0.66 -4.45
N TYR A 149 7.71 1.22 -4.52
CA TYR A 149 8.03 2.41 -5.32
C TYR A 149 7.63 2.25 -6.79
N ARG A 150 7.85 1.05 -7.37
CA ARG A 150 7.48 0.78 -8.77
C ARG A 150 5.99 0.95 -9.06
N SER A 151 5.11 0.62 -8.11
CA SER A 151 3.66 0.56 -8.34
C SER A 151 2.91 1.76 -7.78
N THR A 152 3.49 2.43 -6.78
CA THR A 152 2.83 3.49 -6.00
C THR A 152 2.46 4.71 -6.83
N PRO A 153 3.35 5.32 -7.64
CA PRO A 153 2.98 6.45 -8.48
C PRO A 153 1.82 6.11 -9.43
N SER A 154 1.78 4.90 -9.99
CA SER A 154 0.67 4.50 -10.87
C SER A 154 -0.66 4.39 -10.11
N TYR A 155 -0.63 3.90 -8.88
CA TYR A 155 -1.83 3.84 -8.04
C TYR A 155 -2.32 5.25 -7.68
N ILE A 156 -1.43 6.11 -7.22
CA ILE A 156 -1.72 7.49 -6.77
C ILE A 156 -2.25 8.32 -7.94
N THR A 157 -1.58 8.33 -9.10
CA THR A 157 -2.04 9.08 -10.29
C THR A 157 -3.39 8.56 -10.81
N ASP A 158 -3.57 7.24 -10.95
CA ASP A 158 -4.84 6.68 -11.44
C ASP A 158 -5.99 7.02 -10.46
N THR A 159 -5.70 7.05 -9.16
CA THR A 159 -6.65 7.41 -8.11
C THR A 159 -7.01 8.89 -8.13
N LYS A 160 -6.01 9.78 -8.12
CA LYS A 160 -6.19 11.24 -8.22
C LYS A 160 -7.03 11.60 -9.44
N TRP A 161 -6.58 11.16 -10.62
CA TRP A 161 -7.28 11.41 -11.87
C TRP A 161 -8.71 10.88 -11.87
N TYR A 162 -8.95 9.69 -11.31
CA TYR A 162 -10.32 9.18 -11.27
C TYR A 162 -11.23 10.06 -10.39
N PHE A 163 -10.76 10.55 -9.26
CA PHE A 163 -11.60 11.29 -8.33
C PHE A 163 -11.68 12.78 -8.62
N ASP A 164 -10.65 13.41 -9.18
CA ASP A 164 -10.70 14.81 -9.67
C ASP A 164 -11.82 15.01 -10.70
N PHE A 165 -12.04 14.01 -11.58
CA PHE A 165 -13.11 14.04 -12.58
C PHE A 165 -14.52 13.85 -11.99
N HIS A 166 -14.63 13.32 -10.78
CA HIS A 166 -15.92 12.99 -10.15
C HIS A 166 -16.20 13.83 -8.90
N ALA A 167 -15.28 14.70 -8.50
CA ALA A 167 -15.43 15.54 -7.34
C ALA A 167 -16.20 16.84 -7.65
N TYR A 168 -17.13 17.17 -6.75
CA TYR A 168 -18.02 18.35 -6.78
C TYR A 168 -17.25 19.62 -6.35
N PRO A 169 -17.80 20.86 -6.51
CA PRO A 169 -17.02 22.09 -6.37
C PRO A 169 -16.35 22.20 -5.00
N PHE A 170 -15.05 22.49 -5.04
CA PHE A 170 -14.22 22.62 -3.86
C PHE A 170 -14.24 24.03 -3.29
N THR A 171 -14.12 24.12 -1.97
CA THR A 171 -13.52 25.32 -1.37
C THR A 171 -12.00 25.26 -1.57
N PRO A 172 -11.30 26.41 -1.64
CA PRO A 172 -9.84 26.42 -1.82
C PRO A 172 -9.06 25.62 -0.77
N VAL A 173 -9.60 25.52 0.46
CA VAL A 173 -8.97 24.74 1.55
C VAL A 173 -9.07 23.24 1.29
N GLN A 174 -10.20 22.77 0.76
CA GLN A 174 -10.41 21.35 0.44
C GLN A 174 -9.60 20.93 -0.78
N GLU A 175 -9.51 21.79 -1.79
CA GLU A 175 -8.70 21.55 -2.99
C GLU A 175 -7.23 21.41 -2.60
N ARG A 176 -6.72 22.33 -1.78
CA ARG A 176 -5.34 22.27 -1.28
C ARG A 176 -5.06 21.01 -0.46
N ALA A 177 -5.93 20.68 0.50
CA ALA A 177 -5.77 19.48 1.32
C ALA A 177 -5.88 18.18 0.50
N TRP A 178 -6.66 18.22 -0.59
CA TRP A 178 -6.76 17.13 -1.55
C TRP A 178 -5.48 17.02 -2.38
N ASP A 179 -4.90 18.11 -2.85
CA ASP A 179 -3.59 18.10 -3.53
C ASP A 179 -2.46 17.62 -2.61
N ASP A 180 -2.44 18.08 -1.36
CA ASP A 180 -1.47 17.68 -0.34
C ASP A 180 -1.47 16.15 -0.12
N LEU A 181 -2.61 15.46 -0.31
CA LEU A 181 -2.71 14.00 -0.20
C LEU A 181 -1.89 13.26 -1.27
N PHE A 182 -1.71 13.86 -2.45
CA PHE A 182 -1.01 13.28 -3.60
C PHE A 182 0.37 13.88 -3.82
N GLU A 183 0.86 14.69 -2.89
CA GLU A 183 2.20 15.27 -2.93
C GLU A 183 3.31 14.19 -2.94
N LYS A 184 4.51 14.62 -3.33
CA LYS A 184 5.69 13.74 -3.41
C LYS A 184 6.13 13.25 -2.02
N ASN A 185 6.88 12.15 -2.02
CA ASN A 185 7.35 11.45 -0.81
C ASN A 185 8.09 12.31 0.22
N ASP A 186 8.82 13.34 -0.22
CA ASP A 186 9.65 14.18 0.66
C ASP A 186 8.86 15.29 1.38
N VAL A 187 7.55 15.44 1.10
CA VAL A 187 6.69 16.43 1.75
C VAL A 187 5.95 15.82 2.94
N ARG A 188 6.03 16.47 4.11
CA ARG A 188 5.22 16.10 5.28
C ARG A 188 3.76 16.45 5.02
N ARG A 189 2.90 15.44 5.19
CA ARG A 189 1.45 15.51 5.01
C ARG A 189 0.78 15.72 6.36
N ASP A 190 0.38 16.95 6.67
CA ASP A 190 -0.26 17.28 7.95
C ASP A 190 -1.63 16.56 8.06
N PRO A 191 -1.77 15.60 8.99
CA PRO A 191 -3.03 14.87 9.15
C PRO A 191 -4.18 15.77 9.56
N ASN A 192 -3.94 16.88 10.26
CA ASN A 192 -5.00 17.78 10.72
C ASN A 192 -5.64 18.57 9.58
N VAL A 193 -4.90 18.77 8.49
CA VAL A 193 -5.40 19.44 7.27
C VAL A 193 -6.06 18.43 6.34
N ILE A 194 -5.40 17.28 6.12
CA ILE A 194 -5.83 16.29 5.14
C ILE A 194 -7.05 15.51 5.64
N ARG A 195 -7.12 15.17 6.94
CA ARG A 195 -8.19 14.32 7.48
C ARG A 195 -9.57 14.96 7.35
N PRO A 196 -9.80 16.22 7.75
CA PRO A 196 -11.11 16.85 7.56
C PRO A 196 -11.54 16.91 6.09
N ALA A 197 -10.61 17.17 5.16
CA ALA A 197 -10.89 17.14 3.73
C ALA A 197 -11.26 15.72 3.27
N ALA A 198 -10.51 14.71 3.72
CA ALA A 198 -10.77 13.30 3.44
C ALA A 198 -12.17 12.84 3.90
N GLU A 199 -12.61 13.25 5.09
CA GLU A 199 -13.93 12.86 5.63
C GLU A 199 -15.10 13.35 4.77
N MET A 200 -14.94 14.44 4.02
CA MET A 200 -15.96 14.91 3.08
C MET A 200 -16.16 13.94 1.92
N TYR A 201 -15.09 13.27 1.51
CA TYR A 201 -15.14 12.27 0.45
C TYR A 201 -15.54 10.89 0.95
N ASP A 202 -15.61 10.67 2.27
CA ASP A 202 -15.86 9.34 2.87
C ASP A 202 -17.21 8.74 2.41
N GLY A 203 -18.20 9.61 2.14
CA GLY A 203 -19.51 9.20 1.59
C GLY A 203 -19.53 8.91 0.09
N PHE A 204 -18.56 9.44 -0.67
CA PHE A 204 -18.55 9.43 -2.15
C PHE A 204 -17.50 8.49 -2.73
N ILE A 205 -16.27 8.57 -2.19
CA ILE A 205 -15.14 7.74 -2.57
C ILE A 205 -15.22 6.47 -1.74
N LYS A 206 -15.71 5.39 -2.32
CA LYS A 206 -15.82 4.11 -1.60
C LYS A 206 -14.88 3.07 -2.19
N PHE A 207 -14.33 2.21 -1.34
CA PHE A 207 -13.38 1.19 -1.80
C PHE A 207 -13.98 0.27 -2.87
N GLU A 208 -15.28 -0.03 -2.83
CA GLU A 208 -15.98 -0.82 -3.83
C GLU A 208 -16.09 -0.16 -5.21
N THR A 209 -15.84 1.15 -5.35
CA THR A 209 -15.82 1.85 -6.65
C THR A 209 -14.45 1.83 -7.31
N ILE A 210 -13.40 1.34 -6.62
CA ILE A 210 -12.04 1.28 -7.16
C ILE A 210 -11.99 0.47 -8.46
N LYS A 211 -11.39 1.06 -9.51
CA LYS A 211 -11.21 0.37 -10.79
C LYS A 211 -10.31 -0.85 -10.64
N ARG A 212 -10.54 -1.89 -11.46
CA ARG A 212 -9.73 -3.12 -11.47
C ARG A 212 -8.23 -2.84 -11.65
N LYS A 213 -7.88 -1.88 -12.52
CA LYS A 213 -6.48 -1.46 -12.76
C LYS A 213 -5.86 -0.83 -11.51
N SER A 214 -6.52 0.16 -10.90
CA SER A 214 -6.06 0.82 -9.68
C SER A 214 -5.94 -0.16 -8.52
N LEU A 215 -6.90 -1.08 -8.36
CA LEU A 215 -6.83 -2.15 -7.35
C LEU A 215 -5.64 -3.09 -7.56
N ARG A 216 -5.28 -3.36 -8.82
CA ARG A 216 -4.09 -4.13 -9.16
C ARG A 216 -2.82 -3.40 -8.74
N HIS A 217 -2.74 -2.09 -9.01
CA HIS A 217 -1.61 -1.28 -8.57
C HIS A 217 -1.53 -1.23 -7.05
N LEU A 218 -2.64 -0.96 -6.34
CA LEU A 218 -2.71 -0.97 -4.88
C LEU A 218 -2.23 -2.31 -4.30
N SER A 219 -2.73 -3.42 -4.83
CA SER A 219 -2.30 -4.75 -4.40
C SER A 219 -0.79 -4.90 -4.53
N ARG A 220 -0.20 -4.52 -5.67
CA ARG A 220 1.26 -4.56 -5.87
C ARG A 220 2.02 -3.64 -4.92
N CYS A 221 1.50 -2.46 -4.60
CA CYS A 221 2.09 -1.56 -3.59
C CYS A 221 2.13 -2.20 -2.21
N MET A 222 1.18 -3.09 -1.91
CA MET A 222 1.14 -3.86 -0.67
C MET A 222 1.95 -5.15 -0.72
N ASN A 223 2.72 -5.37 -1.80
CA ASN A 223 3.35 -6.65 -2.14
C ASN A 223 2.34 -7.81 -2.19
N ILE A 224 1.06 -7.48 -2.39
CA ILE A 224 -0.01 -8.43 -2.67
C ILE A 224 0.03 -8.72 -4.18
N PRO A 225 0.18 -9.97 -4.54
CA PRO A 225 0.41 -10.38 -5.92
C PRO A 225 -0.86 -10.52 -6.72
N THR A 226 -0.71 -10.15 -7.98
CA THR A 226 -1.82 -9.88 -8.89
C THR A 226 -1.71 -10.73 -10.15
N PHE A 227 -1.67 -12.05 -9.98
CA PHE A 227 -1.68 -12.97 -11.12
C PHE A 227 -2.94 -12.75 -11.95
N PRO A 228 -2.84 -12.81 -13.30
CA PRO A 228 -3.92 -12.39 -14.21
C PRO A 228 -5.24 -13.16 -14.03
N MET A 229 -5.21 -14.30 -13.33
CA MET A 229 -6.33 -15.19 -13.07
C MET A 229 -7.19 -14.80 -11.85
N LEU A 230 -6.74 -13.87 -11.00
CA LEU A 230 -7.50 -13.48 -9.81
C LEU A 230 -8.51 -12.37 -10.16
N THR A 231 -9.78 -12.63 -9.81
CA THR A 231 -10.88 -11.68 -10.04
C THR A 231 -10.72 -10.45 -9.16
N ARG A 232 -11.36 -9.34 -9.54
CA ARG A 232 -11.38 -8.07 -8.78
C ARG A 232 -11.78 -8.30 -7.32
N MET A 233 -12.73 -9.19 -7.07
CA MET A 233 -13.20 -9.53 -5.72
C MET A 233 -12.08 -10.10 -4.86
N CYS A 234 -11.31 -11.07 -5.35
CA CYS A 234 -10.22 -11.69 -4.59
C CYS A 234 -9.15 -10.66 -4.16
N ASN A 235 -8.76 -9.77 -5.08
CA ASN A 235 -7.77 -8.72 -4.74
C ASN A 235 -8.35 -7.70 -3.75
N SER A 236 -9.61 -7.30 -3.92
CA SER A 236 -10.30 -6.39 -3.00
C SER A 236 -10.40 -6.98 -1.59
N THR A 237 -10.73 -8.26 -1.47
CA THR A 237 -10.76 -8.97 -0.18
C THR A 237 -9.38 -9.01 0.46
N ARG A 238 -8.31 -9.35 -0.28
CA ARG A 238 -6.96 -9.40 0.29
C ARG A 238 -6.47 -8.06 0.86
N VAL A 239 -6.74 -6.98 0.14
CA VAL A 239 -6.42 -5.62 0.60
C VAL A 239 -7.16 -5.33 1.90
N ARG A 240 -8.45 -5.65 1.97
CA ARG A 240 -9.25 -5.45 3.19
C ARG A 240 -8.80 -6.36 4.32
N ASP A 241 -8.58 -7.64 4.09
CA ASP A 241 -8.09 -8.57 5.12
C ASP A 241 -6.78 -8.10 5.77
N TYR A 242 -5.89 -7.50 4.97
CA TYR A 242 -4.66 -6.89 5.46
C TYR A 242 -4.95 -5.69 6.37
N TRP A 243 -5.73 -4.73 5.88
CA TRP A 243 -6.04 -3.51 6.63
C TRP A 243 -6.93 -3.76 7.84
N ASN A 244 -7.79 -4.79 7.81
CA ASN A 244 -8.59 -5.17 8.97
C ASN A 244 -7.68 -5.67 10.11
N LEU A 245 -6.69 -6.53 9.79
CA LEU A 245 -5.68 -6.93 10.78
C LEU A 245 -4.84 -5.72 11.24
N ALA A 246 -4.46 -4.84 10.32
CA ALA A 246 -3.69 -3.65 10.64
C ALA A 246 -4.43 -2.77 11.64
N TRP A 247 -5.70 -2.45 11.38
CA TRP A 247 -6.51 -1.61 12.26
C TRP A 247 -6.79 -2.25 13.62
N ASN A 248 -7.00 -3.56 13.68
CA ASN A 248 -7.14 -4.25 14.96
C ASN A 248 -5.85 -4.15 15.80
N GLU A 249 -4.68 -4.27 15.18
CA GLU A 249 -3.41 -3.99 15.85
C GLU A 249 -3.26 -2.49 16.20
N ASP A 250 -3.61 -1.57 15.30
CA ASP A 250 -3.51 -0.13 15.53
C ASP A 250 -4.35 0.30 16.74
N TYR A 251 -5.55 -0.27 16.88
CA TYR A 251 -6.41 -0.05 18.03
C TYR A 251 -5.72 -0.46 19.33
N MET A 252 -5.06 -1.62 19.39
CA MET A 252 -4.27 -2.04 20.56
C MET A 252 -3.10 -1.11 20.82
N VAL A 253 -2.36 -0.73 19.77
CA VAL A 253 -1.17 0.13 19.88
C VAL A 253 -1.51 1.52 20.39
N ILE A 254 -2.64 2.09 19.95
CA ILE A 254 -3.11 3.40 20.38
C ILE A 254 -3.64 3.33 21.81
N THR A 255 -4.60 2.43 22.09
CA THR A 255 -5.28 2.37 23.40
C THR A 255 -4.35 1.97 24.54
N GLN A 256 -3.35 1.13 24.29
CA GLN A 256 -2.39 0.68 25.30
C GLN A 256 -1.06 1.45 25.25
N LYS A 257 -0.95 2.45 24.35
CA LYS A 257 0.28 3.23 24.09
C LYS A 257 1.52 2.37 23.86
N LEU A 258 1.38 1.30 23.07
CA LEU A 258 2.48 0.36 22.85
C LEU A 258 3.63 0.97 22.06
N HIS A 259 3.34 1.92 21.16
CA HIS A 259 4.35 2.60 20.33
C HIS A 259 5.41 3.32 21.17
N GLU A 260 5.06 3.81 22.36
CA GLU A 260 6.01 4.44 23.30
C GLU A 260 6.98 3.41 23.93
N LYS A 261 6.56 2.15 24.04
CA LYS A 261 7.28 1.07 24.76
C LYS A 261 7.98 0.06 23.82
N MET A 262 7.64 0.08 22.54
CA MET A 262 8.26 -0.78 21.52
C MET A 262 9.75 -0.46 21.39
N SER A 263 10.56 -1.51 21.21
CA SER A 263 11.95 -1.38 20.78
C SER A 263 12.04 -0.71 19.40
N ASP A 264 13.22 -0.20 19.03
CA ASP A 264 13.42 0.47 17.73
C ASP A 264 13.06 -0.46 16.55
N GLU A 265 13.41 -1.74 16.66
CA GLU A 265 13.10 -2.75 15.64
C GLU A 265 11.59 -3.02 15.55
N GLU A 266 10.90 -3.12 16.68
CA GLU A 266 9.44 -3.35 16.71
C GLU A 266 8.68 -2.14 16.17
N LEU A 267 9.11 -0.92 16.51
CA LEU A 267 8.51 0.31 16.01
C LEU A 267 8.73 0.46 14.50
N ALA A 268 9.95 0.16 14.02
CA ALA A 268 10.27 0.19 12.59
C ALA A 268 9.44 -0.84 11.80
N ASP A 269 9.30 -2.08 12.29
CA ASP A 269 8.44 -3.10 11.67
C ASP A 269 6.97 -2.67 11.65
N TYR A 270 6.47 -2.15 12.78
CA TYR A 270 5.10 -1.63 12.88
C TYR A 270 4.85 -0.54 11.83
N ALA A 271 5.72 0.47 11.76
CA ALA A 271 5.63 1.57 10.81
C ALA A 271 5.79 1.11 9.35
N TRP A 272 6.70 0.17 9.08
CA TRP A 272 6.94 -0.38 7.75
C TRP A 272 5.72 -1.16 7.21
N ARG A 273 5.01 -1.89 8.07
CA ARG A 273 3.73 -2.55 7.73
C ARG A 273 2.59 -1.56 7.49
N ARG A 274 2.71 -0.30 7.95
CA ARG A 274 1.75 0.78 7.62
C ARG A 274 2.22 1.66 6.47
N PHE A 275 3.29 1.28 5.78
CA PHE A 275 3.87 2.05 4.67
C PHE A 275 4.39 3.44 5.10
N LEU A 276 4.74 3.62 6.37
CA LEU A 276 5.17 4.91 6.92
C LEU A 276 6.68 5.09 6.92
N ALA A 277 7.44 3.99 7.03
CA ALA A 277 8.89 4.01 7.16
C ALA A 277 9.54 3.13 6.08
N PRO A 278 9.75 3.65 4.86
CA PRO A 278 10.58 2.99 3.86
C PRO A 278 11.99 2.75 4.42
N THR A 279 12.51 1.55 4.21
CA THR A 279 13.78 1.08 4.82
C THR A 279 14.99 1.83 4.27
N ASP A 280 14.91 2.26 3.00
CA ASP A 280 15.98 2.98 2.29
C ASP A 280 16.20 4.41 2.82
N LYS A 281 15.23 4.99 3.52
CA LYS A 281 15.31 6.36 4.04
C LYS A 281 16.04 6.46 5.39
N GLU A 282 16.44 5.33 5.99
CA GLU A 282 17.22 5.24 7.24
C GLU A 282 16.75 6.21 8.34
N LEU A 283 15.44 6.23 8.58
CA LEU A 283 14.81 7.18 9.50
C LEU A 283 15.24 6.93 10.95
N THR A 284 15.45 8.01 11.69
CA THR A 284 15.67 7.96 13.15
C THR A 284 14.40 7.54 13.88
N ARG A 285 14.54 7.03 15.12
CA ARG A 285 13.40 6.67 15.98
C ARG A 285 12.39 7.81 16.11
N ASP A 286 12.87 9.05 16.29
CA ASP A 286 12.02 10.23 16.47
C ASP A 286 11.22 10.55 15.20
N GLN A 287 11.82 10.43 14.02
CA GLN A 287 11.12 10.59 12.75
C GLN A 287 10.08 9.49 12.50
N ILE A 288 10.40 8.25 12.87
CA ILE A 288 9.42 7.15 12.79
C ILE A 288 8.25 7.42 13.75
N MET A 289 8.55 7.88 14.96
CA MET A 289 7.55 8.22 15.95
C MET A 289 6.63 9.34 15.47
N GLU A 290 7.18 10.41 14.88
CA GLU A 290 6.41 11.50 14.28
C GLU A 290 5.45 10.97 13.20
N ARG A 291 5.92 10.12 12.29
CA ARG A 291 5.06 9.52 11.25
C ARG A 291 3.98 8.61 11.82
N VAL A 292 4.29 7.86 12.87
CA VAL A 292 3.32 6.99 13.57
C VAL A 292 2.25 7.83 14.27
N GLN A 293 2.64 8.90 14.95
CA GLN A 293 1.70 9.82 15.60
C GLN A 293 0.84 10.59 14.59
N ASP A 294 1.43 11.03 13.49
CA ASP A 294 0.71 11.66 12.38
C ASP A 294 -0.32 10.68 11.79
N TYR A 295 0.07 9.41 11.61
CA TYR A 295 -0.83 8.34 11.18
C TYR A 295 -1.97 8.08 12.18
N HIS A 296 -1.68 8.00 13.49
CA HIS A 296 -2.72 7.83 14.52
C HIS A 296 -3.69 9.01 14.53
N THR A 297 -3.19 10.23 14.34
CA THR A 297 -4.01 11.43 14.19
C THR A 297 -4.89 11.35 12.94
N PHE A 298 -4.35 10.84 11.82
CA PHE A 298 -5.09 10.64 10.57
C PHE A 298 -6.22 9.61 10.69
N LEU A 299 -6.06 8.56 11.52
CA LEU A 299 -7.15 7.60 11.77
C LEU A 299 -8.39 8.29 12.38
N GLY A 300 -8.17 9.37 13.14
CA GLY A 300 -9.20 10.24 13.67
C GLY A 300 -9.84 9.73 14.97
N PRO A 301 -10.59 10.60 15.68
CA PRO A 301 -11.14 10.29 17.01
C PRO A 301 -12.14 9.12 17.00
N LYS A 302 -12.98 9.03 15.95
CA LYS A 302 -13.97 7.96 15.80
C LYS A 302 -13.36 6.57 15.68
N PHE A 303 -12.11 6.46 15.26
CA PHE A 303 -11.42 5.19 15.21
C PHE A 303 -11.27 4.58 16.62
N VAL A 304 -10.87 5.39 17.60
CA VAL A 304 -10.69 4.94 18.99
C VAL A 304 -12.05 4.90 19.70
N GLU A 305 -12.88 5.93 19.53
CA GLU A 305 -14.16 6.07 20.24
C GLU A 305 -15.20 5.04 19.78
N GLU A 306 -15.34 4.82 18.48
CA GLU A 306 -16.40 4.00 17.88
C GLU A 306 -15.87 2.72 17.25
N GLY A 307 -14.55 2.60 17.01
CA GLY A 307 -14.00 1.50 16.19
C GLY A 307 -14.27 1.71 14.70
N LYS A 308 -14.63 2.95 14.31
CA LYS A 308 -14.97 3.26 12.92
C LYS A 308 -13.69 3.40 12.10
N ALA A 309 -13.49 2.45 11.18
CA ALA A 309 -12.37 2.49 10.26
C ALA A 309 -12.42 3.72 9.32
N PRO A 310 -11.27 4.31 8.98
CA PRO A 310 -11.21 5.39 7.99
C PRO A 310 -11.47 4.87 6.57
N ASN A 311 -11.78 5.78 5.64
CA ASN A 311 -11.86 5.43 4.22
C ASN A 311 -10.60 4.73 3.73
N LEU A 312 -10.72 3.52 3.18
CA LEU A 312 -9.54 2.77 2.79
C LEU A 312 -8.82 3.38 1.58
N ILE A 313 -9.54 3.96 0.62
CA ILE A 313 -8.90 4.64 -0.51
C ILE A 313 -8.09 5.83 0.02
N ILE A 314 -8.69 6.68 0.83
CA ILE A 314 -7.99 7.89 1.31
C ILE A 314 -6.81 7.52 2.21
N LEU A 315 -6.99 6.55 3.12
CA LEU A 315 -5.91 6.02 3.95
C LEU A 315 -4.74 5.50 3.11
N THR A 316 -5.02 4.68 2.10
CA THR A 316 -3.97 4.10 1.25
C THR A 316 -3.24 5.15 0.44
N ASN A 317 -3.90 6.22 -0.04
CA ASN A 317 -3.19 7.35 -0.67
C ASN A 317 -2.34 8.13 0.34
N TYR A 318 -2.87 8.37 1.54
CA TYR A 318 -2.12 9.04 2.60
C TYR A 318 -0.85 8.28 2.95
N VAL A 319 -0.91 6.98 3.23
CA VAL A 319 0.30 6.24 3.63
C VAL A 319 1.23 5.96 2.45
N LEU A 320 0.70 5.69 1.25
CA LEU A 320 1.54 5.45 0.07
C LEU A 320 2.20 6.72 -0.45
N GLY A 321 1.80 7.91 0.01
CA GLY A 321 2.54 9.15 -0.25
C GLY A 321 4.03 9.04 0.09
N TYR A 322 4.43 8.27 1.12
CA TYR A 322 5.84 8.04 1.46
C TYR A 322 6.62 7.22 0.42
N TYR A 323 5.91 6.57 -0.50
CA TYR A 323 6.44 5.83 -1.65
C TYR A 323 6.12 6.53 -2.99
N ASN A 324 5.56 7.74 -2.95
CA ASN A 324 5.28 8.56 -4.12
C ASN A 324 6.54 9.28 -4.59
N ASP A 325 7.49 8.49 -5.07
CA ASP A 325 8.70 9.00 -5.69
C ASP A 325 8.63 8.80 -7.21
N PRO A 326 8.16 9.80 -7.98
CA PRO A 326 8.22 9.73 -9.43
C PRO A 326 9.68 9.68 -9.95
N ALA A 327 10.68 9.96 -9.10
CA ALA A 327 12.10 10.05 -9.44
C ALA A 327 12.95 8.85 -9.00
N PHE A 328 12.37 7.66 -8.74
CA PHE A 328 13.15 6.42 -8.54
C PHE A 328 13.78 5.91 -9.86
N LEU A 329 14.50 6.79 -10.55
CA LEU A 329 15.50 6.53 -11.58
C LEU A 329 16.55 7.65 -11.43
N THR A 330 17.32 7.60 -10.34
CA THR A 330 18.56 8.38 -10.16
C THR A 330 19.68 7.92 -11.07
N GLU A 331 19.45 6.88 -11.86
CA GLU A 331 20.38 6.43 -12.86
C GLU A 331 20.04 7.05 -14.22
N ASP A 332 21.06 7.60 -14.86
CA ASP A 332 21.04 8.16 -16.20
C ASP A 332 20.36 7.18 -17.19
N ILE A 333 19.74 7.68 -18.26
CA ILE A 333 19.04 6.87 -19.28
C ILE A 333 19.90 5.68 -19.77
N ALA A 334 21.23 5.84 -19.72
CA ALA A 334 22.22 4.83 -20.04
C ALA A 334 22.21 3.57 -19.15
N SER A 335 21.73 3.61 -17.90
CA SER A 335 21.70 2.43 -17.02
C SER A 335 20.51 1.50 -17.29
N LEU A 336 19.41 2.05 -17.82
CA LEU A 336 18.24 1.29 -18.28
C LEU A 336 18.59 0.39 -19.48
N ASP A 337 19.63 0.75 -20.23
CA ASP A 337 20.18 -0.07 -21.29
C ASP A 337 20.96 -1.30 -20.76
N GLY A 338 21.24 -1.37 -19.44
CA GLY A 338 22.03 -2.43 -18.80
C GLY A 338 21.25 -3.59 -18.15
N ASN A 339 19.92 -3.68 -18.29
CA ASN A 339 19.16 -4.83 -17.79
C ASN A 339 19.13 -5.99 -18.81
N ASP A 340 19.52 -7.18 -18.36
CA ASP A 340 19.81 -8.45 -19.09
C ASP A 340 18.68 -9.07 -19.94
N TYR A 341 17.63 -8.32 -20.31
CA TYR A 341 16.58 -8.79 -21.21
C TYR A 341 16.23 -7.71 -22.25
N GLU A 342 17.01 -7.70 -23.32
CA GLU A 342 16.90 -6.84 -24.51
C GLU A 342 15.46 -6.75 -25.07
N TYR A 343 14.65 -7.82 -24.96
CA TYR A 343 13.28 -7.85 -25.49
C TYR A 343 12.22 -7.16 -24.61
N MET A 344 12.54 -6.78 -23.37
CA MET A 344 11.63 -6.05 -22.46
C MET A 344 11.97 -4.55 -22.35
N GLN A 345 13.08 -4.09 -22.95
CA GLN A 345 13.51 -2.69 -22.94
C GLN A 345 12.44 -1.75 -23.51
N HIS A 346 11.74 -2.14 -24.58
CA HIS A 346 10.78 -1.27 -25.26
C HIS A 346 9.54 -0.93 -24.40
N LEU A 347 9.05 -1.87 -23.58
CA LEU A 347 7.88 -1.65 -22.73
C LEU A 347 8.18 -0.77 -21.51
N GLY A 348 9.41 -0.86 -20.97
CA GLY A 348 9.88 -0.02 -19.88
C GLY A 348 10.18 1.41 -20.36
N LYS A 349 10.85 1.54 -21.51
CA LYS A 349 11.25 2.83 -22.11
C LYS A 349 10.05 3.66 -22.55
N ASP A 350 9.01 3.03 -23.09
CA ASP A 350 7.80 3.71 -23.55
C ASP A 350 6.91 4.20 -22.38
N ALA A 351 6.81 3.43 -21.29
CA ALA A 351 6.11 3.87 -20.07
C ALA A 351 6.88 4.97 -19.31
N PHE A 352 8.22 4.95 -19.39
CA PHE A 352 9.12 5.94 -18.83
C PHE A 352 9.07 7.27 -19.61
N LEU A 353 9.21 7.23 -20.94
CA LEU A 353 9.16 8.41 -21.81
C LEU A 353 7.80 9.11 -21.74
N ARG A 354 6.69 8.36 -21.74
CA ARG A 354 5.35 8.96 -21.58
C ARG A 354 5.14 9.64 -20.23
N ARG A 355 5.76 9.15 -19.14
CA ARG A 355 5.69 9.81 -17.83
C ARG A 355 6.57 11.05 -17.75
N LEU A 356 7.78 10.96 -18.29
CA LEU A 356 8.72 12.09 -18.36
C LEU A 356 8.19 13.21 -19.25
N GLU A 357 7.56 12.90 -20.39
CA GLU A 357 6.92 13.90 -21.26
C GLU A 357 5.72 14.59 -20.58
N PHE A 358 4.96 13.87 -19.77
CA PHE A 358 3.78 14.43 -19.08
C PHE A 358 4.14 15.25 -17.83
N GLU A 359 5.18 14.87 -17.07
CA GLU A 359 5.54 15.55 -15.82
C GLU A 359 6.69 16.58 -15.98
N ASN A 360 7.61 16.35 -16.92
CA ASN A 360 8.86 17.12 -17.07
C ASN A 360 9.26 17.41 -18.53
N GLY A 361 8.37 17.20 -19.51
CA GLY A 361 8.68 17.38 -20.94
C GLY A 361 8.41 18.79 -21.46
N PRO A 362 8.89 19.12 -22.68
CA PRO A 362 8.72 20.43 -23.33
C PRO A 362 7.26 20.88 -23.53
N LEU A 363 6.30 19.97 -23.35
CA LEU A 363 4.87 20.28 -23.34
C LEU A 363 4.41 20.97 -22.05
N ARG A 364 5.06 20.72 -20.91
CA ARG A 364 4.75 21.42 -19.65
C ARG A 364 5.03 22.91 -19.77
N ASP A 365 6.22 23.27 -20.29
CA ASP A 365 6.59 24.68 -20.49
C ASP A 365 5.67 25.37 -21.50
N GLN A 366 5.23 24.64 -22.55
CA GLN A 366 4.28 25.16 -23.54
C GLN A 366 2.87 25.34 -22.95
N VAL A 367 2.42 24.43 -22.09
CA VAL A 367 1.12 24.52 -21.40
C VAL A 367 1.14 25.60 -20.33
N GLU A 368 2.20 25.72 -19.53
CA GLU A 368 2.39 26.83 -18.58
C GLU A 368 2.43 28.18 -19.32
N ALA A 369 3.18 28.30 -20.42
CA ALA A 369 3.22 29.50 -21.24
C ALA A 369 1.85 29.84 -21.86
N HIS A 370 1.12 28.85 -22.36
CA HIS A 370 -0.22 29.02 -22.91
C HIS A 370 -1.24 29.42 -21.83
N THR A 371 -1.10 28.89 -20.62
CA THR A 371 -2.00 29.18 -19.50
C THR A 371 -1.76 30.59 -18.96
N GLN A 372 -0.49 31.02 -18.85
CA GLN A 372 -0.14 32.41 -18.54
C GLN A 372 -0.68 33.40 -19.59
N LYS A 373 -0.63 33.02 -20.88
CA LYS A 373 -1.22 33.81 -21.96
C LYS A 373 -2.73 33.97 -21.82
N LEU A 374 -3.46 32.88 -21.54
CA LEU A 374 -4.90 32.92 -21.32
C LEU A 374 -5.30 33.73 -20.07
N ILE A 375 -4.49 33.71 -19.01
CA ILE A 375 -4.72 34.53 -17.81
C ILE A 375 -4.54 36.02 -18.13
N ALA A 376 -3.48 36.38 -18.87
CA ALA A 376 -3.25 37.76 -19.29
C ALA A 376 -4.36 38.29 -20.22
N GLU A 377 -4.84 37.48 -21.16
CA GLU A 377 -5.95 37.83 -22.04
C GLU A 377 -7.26 38.04 -21.26
N ARG A 378 -7.52 37.23 -20.22
CA ARG A 378 -8.69 37.39 -19.34
C ARG A 378 -8.59 38.63 -18.46
N ALA A 379 -7.41 38.98 -17.96
CA ALA A 379 -7.19 40.19 -17.19
C ALA A 379 -7.40 41.46 -18.05
N ALA A 380 -6.87 41.48 -19.28
CA ALA A 380 -7.07 42.57 -20.22
C ALA A 380 -8.53 42.72 -20.67
N ALA A 381 -9.25 41.60 -20.82
CA ALA A 381 -10.69 41.60 -21.09
C ALA A 381 -11.51 42.16 -19.91
N GLN A 382 -11.07 41.96 -18.66
CA GLN A 382 -11.70 42.55 -17.48
C GLN A 382 -11.40 44.05 -17.33
N GLU A 383 -10.17 44.49 -17.61
CA GLU A 383 -9.82 45.93 -17.60
C GLU A 383 -10.57 46.72 -18.68
N SER A 384 -10.74 46.13 -19.87
CA SER A 384 -11.54 46.75 -20.95
C SER A 384 -13.05 46.71 -20.73
N ALA A 385 -13.53 45.86 -19.81
CA ALA A 385 -14.93 45.78 -19.41
C ALA A 385 -15.28 46.67 -18.20
N GLN A 386 -14.31 47.32 -17.57
CA GLN A 386 -14.59 48.34 -16.55
C GLN A 386 -15.04 49.65 -17.23
N PRO A 387 -16.28 50.11 -16.99
CA PRO A 387 -16.72 51.39 -17.55
C PRO A 387 -15.90 52.51 -16.93
N LYS A 388 -15.27 53.33 -17.77
CA LYS A 388 -14.70 54.61 -17.36
C LYS A 388 -15.84 55.47 -16.82
N VAL A 389 -15.89 55.64 -15.50
CA VAL A 389 -16.71 56.67 -14.88
C VAL A 389 -15.99 57.99 -15.12
N GLU A 390 -16.39 58.71 -16.17
CA GLU A 390 -15.97 60.09 -16.40
C GLU A 390 -16.58 61.00 -15.33
N ALA A 391 -15.75 61.89 -14.79
CA ALA A 391 -16.08 62.89 -13.77
C ALA A 391 -16.59 64.20 -14.41
#